data_AF-A0A1B9C0Z7-F1
#
_entry.id   AF-A0A1B9C0Z7-F1
#
_cell.length_a   1.000
_cell.length_b   1.000
_cell.length_c   1.000
_cell.angle_alpha   90.00
_cell.angle_beta   90.00
_cell.angle_gamma   90.00
#
_symmetry.space_group_name_H-M   'P 1'
#
loop_
_entity.id
_entity.type
_entity.pdbx_description
1 polymer ?
#
loop_
_entity_poly.entity_id
_entity_poly.type
_entity_poly.pdbx_seq_one_letter_code
_entity_poly.pdbx_strand_id
1 'polypeptide(L)'
;MFALKTLFLDESAAQKAFAAFEETLSEVHEGPAEFYNVLRNILQQGLRLKPAIFSENNVVSCEFFGFDEKESAMAEAALLEAGALEVIVE
;
A
#
# COMPACT_ATOMS: atom_id res chain seq x y z
N MET A 1 4.76 -13.50 9.59
CA MET A 1 4.06 -12.98 8.41
C MET A 1 3.20 -11.85 8.93
N PHE A 2 3.46 -10.65 8.43
CA PHE A 2 2.93 -9.38 8.90
C PHE A 2 1.69 -8.98 8.10
N ALA A 3 0.84 -8.20 8.74
CA ALA A 3 -0.24 -7.45 8.12
C ALA A 3 0.13 -5.96 8.07
N LEU A 4 -0.36 -5.27 7.06
CA LEU A 4 -0.18 -3.84 6.86
C LEU A 4 -1.55 -3.19 6.86
N LYS A 5 -1.81 -2.32 7.83
CA LYS A 5 -2.97 -1.45 7.82
C LYS A 5 -2.56 -0.07 7.34
N THR A 6 -3.04 0.30 6.16
CA THR A 6 -2.70 1.56 5.50
C THR A 6 -3.86 2.53 5.60
N LEU A 7 -3.58 3.79 5.92
CA LEU A 7 -4.55 4.87 5.98
C LEU A 7 -4.39 5.79 4.77
N PHE A 8 -5.50 6.13 4.12
CA PHE A 8 -5.56 7.10 3.02
C PHE A 8 -6.59 8.17 3.33
N LEU A 9 -6.38 9.39 2.83
CA LEU A 9 -7.29 10.51 3.03
C LEU A 9 -8.74 10.16 2.62
N ASP A 10 -8.90 9.54 1.47
CA ASP A 10 -10.19 9.11 0.93
C ASP A 10 -9.99 7.95 -0.07
N GLU A 11 -11.09 7.46 -0.63
CA GLU A 11 -11.08 6.41 -1.67
C GLU A 11 -10.31 6.83 -2.92
N SER A 12 -10.35 8.12 -3.31
CA SER A 12 -9.61 8.60 -4.49
C SER A 12 -8.10 8.55 -4.27
N ALA A 13 -7.63 8.88 -3.07
CA ALA A 13 -6.22 8.77 -2.70
C ALA A 13 -5.75 7.31 -2.75
N ALA A 14 -6.54 6.37 -2.24
CA ALA A 14 -6.24 4.95 -2.31
C ALA A 14 -6.18 4.43 -3.75
N GLN A 15 -7.13 4.84 -4.60
CA GLN A 15 -7.15 4.48 -6.03
C GLN A 15 -5.94 5.05 -6.78
N LYS A 16 -5.54 6.29 -6.49
CA LYS A 16 -4.34 6.90 -7.08
C LYS A 16 -3.06 6.15 -6.70
N ALA A 17 -2.95 5.72 -5.44
CA ALA A 17 -1.80 4.94 -4.99
C ALA A 17 -1.70 3.61 -5.77
N PHE A 18 -2.83 2.93 -5.97
CA PHE A 18 -2.87 1.69 -6.76
C PHE A 18 -2.52 1.93 -8.24
N ALA A 19 -3.05 3.00 -8.83
CA ALA A 19 -2.71 3.37 -10.21
C ALA A 19 -1.21 3.66 -10.37
N ALA A 20 -0.59 4.32 -9.39
CA ALA A 20 0.85 4.57 -9.39
C ALA A 20 1.66 3.25 -9.32
N PHE A 21 1.19 2.25 -8.56
CA PHE A 21 1.82 0.93 -8.55
C PHE A 21 1.66 0.18 -9.87
N GLU A 22 0.50 0.28 -10.53
CA GLU A 22 0.28 -0.29 -11.85
C GLU A 22 1.17 0.35 -12.91
N GLU A 23 1.33 1.68 -12.88
CA GLU A 23 2.25 2.44 -13.73
C GLU A 23 3.71 2.00 -13.49
N THR A 24 4.13 1.94 -12.22
CA THR A 24 5.46 1.45 -11.81
C THR A 24 5.71 0.00 -12.27
N LEU A 25 4.69 -0.84 -12.37
CA LEU A 25 4.85 -2.21 -12.87
C LEU A 25 4.83 -2.31 -14.40
N SER A 26 4.33 -1.29 -15.08
CA SER A 26 4.20 -1.24 -16.54
C SER A 26 5.46 -0.65 -17.21
N GLU A 27 6.19 0.20 -16.50
CA GLU A 27 7.45 0.75 -16.97
C GLU A 27 8.61 -0.27 -16.86
N VAL A 28 9.53 -0.22 -17.82
CA VAL A 28 10.74 -1.05 -17.79
C VAL A 28 11.72 -0.41 -16.82
N HIS A 29 11.80 -0.95 -15.62
CA HIS A 29 12.70 -0.46 -14.59
C HIS A 29 13.80 -1.48 -14.24
N GLU A 30 15.01 -0.98 -14.03
CA GLU A 30 16.08 -1.71 -13.36
C GLU A 30 15.89 -1.58 -11.84
N GLY A 31 15.08 -2.46 -11.25
CA GLY A 31 14.85 -2.50 -9.80
C GLY A 31 14.92 -3.92 -9.24
N PRO A 32 14.97 -4.08 -7.91
CA PRO A 32 14.95 -5.39 -7.28
C PRO A 32 13.67 -6.13 -7.64
N ALA A 33 13.78 -7.36 -8.17
CA ALA A 33 12.62 -8.18 -8.54
C ALA A 33 11.64 -8.38 -7.36
N GLU A 34 12.17 -8.40 -6.13
CA GLU A 34 11.39 -8.51 -4.89
C GLU A 34 10.45 -7.32 -4.67
N PHE A 35 10.89 -6.09 -4.96
CA PHE A 35 10.05 -4.89 -4.80
C PHE A 35 8.82 -4.95 -5.71
N TYR A 36 9.01 -5.34 -6.98
CA TYR A 36 7.88 -5.50 -7.90
C TYR A 36 6.94 -6.64 -7.50
N ASN A 37 7.45 -7.69 -6.86
CA ASN A 37 6.60 -8.74 -6.32
C ASN A 37 5.75 -8.23 -5.15
N VAL A 38 6.32 -7.38 -4.28
CA VAL A 38 5.57 -6.72 -3.21
C VAL A 38 4.44 -5.86 -3.77
N LEU A 39 4.71 -5.02 -4.78
CA LEU A 39 3.67 -4.23 -5.45
C LEU A 39 2.57 -5.10 -6.06
N ARG A 40 2.94 -6.18 -6.75
CA ARG A 40 1.98 -7.15 -7.30
C ARG A 40 1.12 -7.79 -6.21
N ASN A 41 1.72 -8.17 -5.08
CA ASN A 41 1.01 -8.76 -3.95
C ASN A 41 -0.02 -7.80 -3.36
N ILE A 42 0.32 -6.50 -3.26
CA ILE A 42 -0.62 -5.45 -2.81
C ILE A 42 -1.78 -5.33 -3.81
N LEU A 43 -1.48 -5.20 -5.10
CA LEU A 43 -2.50 -5.05 -6.15
C LEU A 43 -3.44 -6.27 -6.25
N GLN A 44 -2.91 -7.48 -6.10
CA GLN A 44 -3.70 -8.72 -6.14
C GLN A 44 -4.72 -8.83 -5.00
N GLN A 45 -4.42 -8.26 -3.84
CA GLN A 45 -5.36 -8.25 -2.70
C GLN A 45 -6.51 -7.25 -2.92
N GLY A 46 -6.26 -6.22 -3.74
CA GLY A 46 -7.22 -5.18 -4.08
C GLY A 46 -7.48 -4.19 -2.96
N LEU A 47 -8.17 -3.10 -3.29
CA LEU A 47 -8.59 -2.10 -2.31
C LEU A 47 -9.82 -2.57 -1.54
N ARG A 48 -9.63 -2.87 -0.25
CA ARG A 48 -10.72 -3.17 0.69
C ARG A 48 -10.84 -2.05 1.71
N LEU A 49 -11.50 -0.98 1.28
CA LEU A 49 -11.61 0.24 2.07
C LEU A 49 -12.61 0.08 3.21
N LYS A 50 -12.17 0.45 4.41
CA LYS A 50 -13.01 0.54 5.62
C LYS A 50 -12.92 1.95 6.20
N PRO A 51 -14.03 2.54 6.68
CA PRO A 51 -13.98 3.82 7.39
C PRO A 51 -13.03 3.76 8.59
N ALA A 52 -12.22 4.80 8.77
CA ALA A 52 -11.29 4.96 9.89
C ALA A 52 -11.20 6.43 10.31
N ILE A 53 -10.58 6.68 11.46
CA ILE A 53 -10.30 8.04 11.95
C ILE A 53 -8.80 8.17 12.17
N PHE A 54 -8.22 9.23 11.61
CA PHE A 54 -6.81 9.58 11.80
C PHE A 54 -6.70 11.07 12.06
N SER A 55 -6.06 11.44 13.18
CA SER A 55 -5.90 12.84 13.60
C SER A 55 -7.21 13.65 13.54
N GLU A 56 -8.28 13.12 14.14
CA GLU A 56 -9.63 13.73 14.15
C GLU A 56 -10.32 13.89 12.78
N ASN A 57 -9.72 13.38 11.70
CA ASN A 57 -10.30 13.39 10.36
C ASN A 57 -10.86 12.01 9.99
N ASN A 58 -11.97 12.01 9.26
CA ASN A 58 -12.51 10.80 8.63
C ASN A 58 -11.61 10.42 7.46
N VAL A 59 -11.04 9.22 7.53
CA VAL A 59 -10.15 8.66 6.51
C VAL A 59 -10.64 7.26 6.13
N VAL A 60 -9.96 6.63 5.16
CA VAL A 60 -10.19 5.22 4.84
C VAL A 60 -8.97 4.40 5.19
N SER A 61 -9.19 3.16 5.60
CA SER A 61 -8.15 2.17 5.87
C SER A 61 -8.24 1.02 4.89
N CYS A 62 -7.10 0.44 4.53
CA CYS A 62 -6.98 -0.77 3.73
C CYS A 62 -6.00 -1.73 4.42
N GLU A 63 -6.32 -3.02 4.42
CA GLU A 63 -5.49 -4.05 5.05
C GLU A 63 -4.88 -4.96 3.98
N PHE A 64 -3.58 -5.18 4.06
CA PHE A 64 -2.84 -6.12 3.23
C PHE A 64 -2.17 -7.15 4.13
N PHE A 65 -2.11 -8.40 3.68
CA PHE A 65 -1.61 -9.52 4.46
C PHE A 65 -0.53 -10.25 3.69
N GLY A 66 0.27 -11.03 4.41
CA GLY A 66 1.13 -12.03 3.77
C GLY A 66 2.56 -11.58 3.54
N PHE A 67 3.03 -10.53 4.21
CA PHE A 67 4.38 -10.00 4.00
C PHE A 67 5.35 -10.61 5.04
N ASP A 68 6.57 -10.92 4.64
CA ASP A 68 7.67 -11.10 5.60
C ASP A 68 8.22 -9.76 6.10
N GLU A 69 9.23 -9.77 6.97
CA GLU A 69 9.81 -8.55 7.56
C GLU A 69 10.40 -7.60 6.51
N LYS A 70 11.01 -8.15 5.46
CA LYS A 70 11.64 -7.37 4.39
C LYS A 70 10.57 -6.83 3.46
N GLU A 71 9.61 -7.67 3.09
CA GLU A 71 8.49 -7.31 2.23
C GLU A 71 7.58 -6.26 2.90
N SER A 72 7.36 -6.35 4.22
CA SER A 72 6.55 -5.37 4.95
C SER A 72 7.20 -3.99 4.95
N ALA A 73 8.52 -3.91 5.11
CA ALA A 73 9.25 -2.64 5.02
C ALA A 73 9.21 -2.03 3.61
N MET A 74 9.32 -2.87 2.57
CA MET A 74 9.17 -2.40 1.17
C MET A 74 7.75 -1.91 0.89
N ALA A 75 6.74 -2.65 1.35
CA ALA A 75 5.35 -2.30 1.17
C ALA A 75 5.00 -1.00 1.89
N GLU A 76 5.44 -0.85 3.13
CA GLU A 76 5.29 0.38 3.90
C GLU A 76 5.87 1.59 3.16
N ALA A 77 7.13 1.50 2.72
CA ALA A 77 7.78 2.57 1.98
C ALA A 77 7.02 2.92 0.69
N ALA A 78 6.61 1.92 -0.09
CA ALA A 78 5.86 2.12 -1.32
C ALA A 78 4.50 2.79 -1.08
N LEU A 79 3.78 2.38 -0.04
CA LEU A 79 2.46 2.93 0.30
C LEU A 79 2.57 4.38 0.77
N LEU A 80 3.57 4.71 1.59
CA LEU A 80 3.84 6.08 2.02
C LEU A 80 4.24 6.97 0.83
N GLU A 81 5.11 6.49 -0.06
CA GLU A 81 5.52 7.22 -1.27
C GLU A 81 4.32 7.46 -2.22
N ALA A 82 3.41 6.49 -2.31
CA ALA A 82 2.20 6.58 -3.11
C ALA A 82 1.10 7.47 -2.48
N GLY A 83 1.33 8.04 -1.29
CA GLY A 83 0.44 9.01 -0.65
C GLY A 83 -0.43 8.47 0.48
N ALA A 84 -0.08 7.32 1.07
CA ALA A 84 -0.66 6.91 2.35
C ALA A 84 -0.30 7.91 3.45
N LEU A 85 -1.24 8.13 4.36
CA LEU A 85 -1.06 8.99 5.53
C LEU A 85 -0.24 8.30 6.61
N GLU A 86 -0.48 7.01 6.81
CA GLU A 86 0.19 6.17 7.80
C GLU A 86 0.07 4.69 7.37
N VAL A 87 1.09 3.91 7.70
CA VAL A 87 1.09 2.45 7.55
C VAL A 87 1.45 1.85 8.90
N ILE A 88 0.62 0.94 9.39
CA ILE A 88 0.81 0.22 10.65
C ILE A 88 1.13 -1.23 10.29
N VAL A 89 2.28 -1.71 10.75
CA VAL A 89 2.71 -3.11 10.58
C VAL A 89 2.32 -3.91 11.83
N GLU A 90 1.53 -4.98 11.64
CA GLU A 90 0.98 -5.85 12.70
C GLU A 90 1.43 -7.31 12.55
#